data_AF-A0AA38SIF5-F1
#
_entry.id   AF-A0AA38SIF5-F1
#
_cell.length_a   1.000
_cell.length_b   1.000
_cell.length_c   1.000
_cell.angle_alpha   90.00
_cell.angle_beta   90.00
_cell.angle_gamma   90.00
#
_symmetry.space_group_name_H-M   'P 1'
#
loop_
_entity.id
_entity.type
_entity.pdbx_description
1 polymer ?
#
loop_
_entity_poly.entity_id
_entity_poly.type
_entity_poly.pdbx_seq_one_letter_code
_entity_poly.pdbx_strand_id
1 'polypeptide(L)'
;MHLYSLLASTFYVLCFSPWSVLATGCSQGCGGGRSCGSITNNSGKTLVYTTNPDPNLNARPGRCRFWNWYSDDRAINIVPHDQTVSCTQDSLTSGSGKKGGCAQKIDVDGFSFASNRYWILVPGSSVPIPVGAGVWTKFPNIIDVACTRVPVVGSILCALA
;
A
#
# COMPACT_ATOMS: atom_id res chain seq x y z
N MET A 1 0.58 -40.98 -58.62
CA MET A 1 0.99 -39.57 -58.44
C MET A 1 0.16 -38.98 -57.31
N HIS A 2 0.78 -38.15 -56.48
CA HIS A 2 0.18 -37.29 -55.45
C HIS A 2 -0.27 -37.96 -54.15
N LEU A 3 -0.02 -37.38 -52.97
CA LEU A 3 0.95 -36.39 -52.50
C LEU A 3 0.88 -36.49 -50.95
N TYR A 4 2.01 -36.43 -50.28
CA TYR A 4 2.07 -36.30 -48.83
C TYR A 4 1.48 -34.96 -48.38
N SER A 5 0.72 -34.93 -47.29
CA SER A 5 0.47 -33.69 -46.54
C SER A 5 0.32 -34.00 -45.06
N LEU A 6 1.40 -33.71 -44.34
CA LEU A 6 1.42 -33.55 -42.89
C LEU A 6 0.56 -32.34 -42.52
N LEU A 7 -0.40 -32.52 -41.62
CA LEU A 7 -1.02 -31.42 -40.90
C LEU A 7 -0.50 -31.43 -39.46
N ALA A 8 0.31 -30.40 -39.17
CA ALA A 8 0.88 -30.12 -37.88
C ALA A 8 -0.21 -29.85 -36.85
N SER A 9 -0.15 -30.56 -35.72
CA SER A 9 -0.95 -30.30 -34.54
C SER A 9 -0.46 -29.04 -33.84
N THR A 10 -1.18 -27.94 -34.01
CA THR A 10 -1.01 -26.72 -33.20
C THR A 10 -1.86 -26.85 -31.94
N PHE A 11 -1.24 -27.31 -30.84
CA PHE A 11 -1.79 -27.17 -29.50
C PHE A 11 -1.78 -25.68 -29.12
N TYR A 12 -2.93 -25.01 -29.24
CA TYR A 12 -3.14 -23.74 -28.54
C TYR A 12 -3.31 -24.03 -27.06
N VAL A 13 -2.20 -23.93 -26.31
CA VAL A 13 -2.25 -23.75 -24.86
C VAL A 13 -2.88 -22.38 -24.63
N LEU A 14 -4.18 -22.36 -24.37
CA LEU A 14 -4.84 -21.21 -23.76
C LEU A 14 -4.20 -21.04 -22.38
N CYS A 15 -3.20 -20.19 -22.29
CA CYS A 15 -2.75 -19.62 -21.03
C CYS A 15 -3.97 -18.95 -20.39
N PHE A 16 -4.58 -19.65 -19.44
CA PHE A 16 -5.36 -19.00 -18.41
C PHE A 16 -4.41 -18.04 -17.70
N SER A 17 -4.47 -16.77 -18.08
CA SER A 17 -3.86 -15.69 -17.31
C SER A 17 -4.34 -15.88 -15.88
N PRO A 18 -3.46 -16.10 -14.88
CA PRO A 18 -3.88 -15.98 -13.50
C PRO A 18 -4.39 -14.55 -13.38
N TRP A 19 -5.66 -14.42 -13.07
CA TRP A 19 -6.27 -13.13 -12.77
C TRP A 19 -5.41 -12.53 -11.67
N SER A 20 -4.66 -11.48 -12.01
CA SER A 20 -4.01 -10.64 -11.03
C SER A 20 -5.11 -10.23 -10.07
N VAL A 21 -5.02 -10.72 -8.83
CA VAL A 21 -5.91 -10.32 -7.76
C VAL A 21 -5.56 -8.87 -7.48
N LEU A 22 -6.19 -7.96 -8.22
CA LEU A 22 -6.21 -6.55 -7.88
C LEU A 22 -6.63 -6.47 -6.41
N ALA A 23 -5.91 -5.68 -5.61
CA ALA A 23 -6.30 -5.33 -4.26
C ALA A 23 -7.82 -5.16 -4.22
N THR A 24 -8.49 -5.99 -3.43
CA THR A 24 -9.95 -6.16 -3.45
C THR A 24 -10.71 -4.89 -3.03
N GLY A 25 -9.99 -3.81 -2.69
CA GLY A 25 -10.52 -2.49 -2.30
C GLY A 25 -10.89 -1.52 -3.42
N CYS A 26 -10.75 -1.85 -4.72
CA CYS A 26 -11.16 -0.93 -5.80
C CYS A 26 -12.09 -1.53 -6.88
N SER A 27 -12.37 -2.83 -6.91
CA SER A 27 -13.36 -3.39 -7.86
C SER A 27 -14.81 -3.05 -7.48
N GLN A 28 -15.06 -2.79 -6.19
CA GLN A 28 -16.29 -2.13 -5.71
C GLN A 28 -16.08 -0.65 -5.33
N GLY A 29 -14.83 -0.20 -5.35
CA GLY A 29 -14.42 1.15 -4.96
C GLY A 29 -14.74 1.49 -3.50
N CYS A 30 -14.14 2.57 -3.01
CA CYS A 30 -14.82 3.56 -2.17
C CYS A 30 -16.08 4.13 -2.88
N GLY A 31 -16.99 3.26 -3.33
CA GLY A 31 -18.25 3.59 -3.98
C GLY A 31 -19.35 3.88 -2.94
N GLY A 32 -20.24 4.82 -3.27
CA GLY A 32 -21.38 5.18 -2.41
C GLY A 32 -21.07 6.16 -1.28
N GLY A 33 -20.24 7.18 -1.53
CA GLY A 33 -19.94 8.23 -0.54
C GLY A 33 -18.92 7.84 0.54
N ARG A 34 -18.08 6.83 0.26
CA ARG A 34 -17.02 6.40 1.18
C ARG A 34 -15.69 7.06 0.84
N SER A 35 -14.94 7.47 1.85
CA SER A 35 -13.57 7.99 1.72
C SER A 35 -12.62 6.87 1.27
N CYS A 36 -11.67 7.21 0.41
CA CYS A 36 -10.47 6.40 0.19
C CYS A 36 -9.34 6.98 1.02
N GLY A 37 -8.48 6.13 1.56
CA GLY A 37 -7.39 6.54 2.41
C GLY A 37 -6.49 7.54 1.69
N SER A 38 -6.08 8.58 2.41
CA SER A 38 -5.15 9.57 1.90
C SER A 38 -3.93 9.69 2.79
N ILE A 39 -2.85 10.21 2.23
CA ILE A 39 -1.66 10.54 3.00
C ILE A 39 -1.17 11.93 2.65
N THR A 40 -0.89 12.74 3.68
CA THR A 40 -0.28 14.05 3.56
C THR A 40 1.06 14.07 4.27
N ASN A 41 2.08 14.58 3.58
CA ASN A 41 3.44 14.65 4.08
C ASN A 41 3.85 16.08 4.40
N ASN A 42 3.85 16.44 5.69
CA ASN A 42 4.35 17.71 6.23
C ASN A 42 5.56 17.48 7.16
N SER A 43 6.31 16.40 6.94
CA SER A 43 7.38 15.97 7.85
C SER A 43 8.74 16.66 7.62
N GLY A 44 8.90 17.38 6.51
CA GLY A 44 10.21 17.89 6.07
C GLY A 44 11.11 16.81 5.46
N LYS A 45 10.63 15.58 5.30
CA LYS A 45 11.32 14.44 4.68
C LYS A 45 10.48 13.86 3.55
N THR A 46 11.11 13.22 2.57
CA THR A 46 10.38 12.43 1.58
C THR A 46 9.88 11.14 2.23
N LEU A 47 8.60 10.84 2.05
CA LEU A 47 8.04 9.52 2.35
C LEU A 47 7.84 8.74 1.06
N VAL A 48 7.80 7.42 1.17
CA VAL A 48 7.35 6.54 0.09
C VAL A 48 6.00 5.95 0.46
N TYR A 49 5.13 5.78 -0.52
CA TYR A 49 3.83 5.15 -0.35
C TYR A 49 3.61 4.04 -1.37
N THR A 50 2.67 3.15 -1.08
CA THR A 50 2.23 2.07 -1.97
C THR A 50 0.72 2.07 -2.05
N THR A 51 0.19 1.59 -3.19
CA THR A 51 -1.23 1.59 -3.51
C THR A 51 -1.76 0.21 -3.88
N ASN A 52 -0.91 -0.81 -3.73
CA ASN A 52 -1.17 -2.13 -4.27
C ASN A 52 -0.32 -3.26 -3.66
N PRO A 53 -0.08 -3.31 -2.34
CA PRO A 53 0.67 -4.39 -1.75
C PRO A 53 -0.01 -5.74 -1.99
N ASP A 54 0.77 -6.77 -2.34
CA ASP A 54 0.28 -8.09 -2.71
C ASP A 54 1.08 -9.20 -1.98
N PRO A 55 0.42 -10.08 -1.20
CA PRO A 55 1.07 -11.22 -0.55
C PRO A 55 1.87 -12.13 -1.50
N ASN A 56 1.49 -12.18 -2.78
CA ASN A 56 2.30 -12.82 -3.81
C ASN A 56 3.55 -11.99 -4.09
N LEU A 57 4.70 -12.49 -3.63
CA LEU A 57 5.98 -11.82 -3.79
C LEU A 57 6.40 -11.61 -5.26
N ASN A 58 5.82 -12.34 -6.22
CA ASN A 58 6.16 -12.22 -7.64
C ASN A 58 5.25 -11.24 -8.39
N ALA A 59 4.22 -10.69 -7.76
CA ALA A 59 3.28 -9.80 -8.46
C ALA A 59 3.90 -8.45 -8.86
N ARG A 60 4.94 -8.00 -8.15
CA ARG A 60 5.55 -6.66 -8.32
C ARG A 60 7.07 -6.69 -8.10
N PRO A 61 7.82 -5.72 -8.66
CA PRO A 61 9.28 -5.67 -8.51
C PRO A 61 9.74 -5.22 -7.11
N GLY A 62 8.97 -4.39 -6.41
CA GLY A 62 9.32 -3.90 -5.08
C GLY A 62 8.98 -4.90 -3.97
N ARG A 63 9.59 -4.70 -2.79
CA ARG A 63 9.28 -5.43 -1.55
C ARG A 63 8.99 -4.44 -0.43
N CYS A 64 7.89 -4.67 0.26
CA CYS A 64 7.46 -3.86 1.40
C CYS A 64 7.31 -4.78 2.60
N ARG A 65 8.00 -4.47 3.69
CA ARG A 65 7.87 -5.19 4.96
C ARG A 65 7.00 -4.37 5.90
N PHE A 66 5.76 -4.82 6.07
CA PHE A 66 4.78 -4.22 6.96
C PHE A 66 4.90 -4.79 8.36
N TRP A 67 4.85 -3.93 9.38
CA TRP A 67 4.88 -4.36 10.79
C TRP A 67 3.47 -4.64 11.37
N ASN A 68 2.43 -4.13 10.70
CA ASN A 68 1.03 -4.17 11.13
C ASN A 68 0.11 -4.66 10.00
N TRP A 69 0.46 -5.76 9.35
CA TRP A 69 -0.33 -6.28 8.24
C TRP A 69 -1.62 -6.93 8.73
N TYR A 70 -2.77 -6.43 8.29
CA TYR A 70 -4.09 -7.03 8.52
C TYR A 70 -4.74 -7.39 7.18
N SER A 71 -5.58 -8.43 7.21
CA SER A 71 -6.29 -8.96 6.03
C SER A 71 -7.68 -8.37 5.83
N ASP A 72 -8.21 -7.59 6.77
CA ASP A 72 -9.56 -7.02 6.72
C ASP A 72 -9.55 -5.48 6.66
N ASP A 73 -10.13 -4.93 5.60
CA ASP A 73 -10.14 -3.48 5.31
C ASP A 73 -10.89 -2.62 6.37
N ARG A 74 -11.42 -3.23 7.44
CA ARG A 74 -12.27 -2.59 8.46
C ARG A 74 -11.62 -2.52 9.84
N ALA A 75 -10.53 -3.22 10.10
CA ALA A 75 -9.91 -3.17 11.41
C ALA A 75 -8.91 -2.00 11.50
N ILE A 76 -9.24 -1.00 12.32
CA ILE A 76 -8.25 -0.05 12.87
C ILE A 76 -7.44 -0.73 13.99
N ASN A 77 -7.61 -2.04 14.19
CA ASN A 77 -6.77 -2.78 15.11
C ASN A 77 -5.41 -2.95 14.45
N ILE A 78 -4.48 -2.05 14.79
CA ILE A 78 -3.06 -2.27 14.56
C ILE A 78 -2.66 -3.46 15.42
N VAL A 79 -2.84 -4.66 14.87
CA VAL A 79 -2.28 -5.89 15.40
C VAL A 79 -0.90 -6.01 14.80
N PRO A 80 0.17 -6.04 15.62
CA PRO A 80 1.51 -6.32 15.13
C PRO A 80 1.50 -7.65 14.38
N HIS A 81 1.76 -7.59 13.09
CA HIS A 81 1.84 -8.75 12.22
C HIS A 81 2.82 -8.41 11.10
N ASP A 82 4.00 -9.00 11.21
CA ASP A 82 5.08 -8.78 10.26
C ASP A 82 4.78 -9.53 8.97
N GLN A 83 4.64 -8.80 7.87
CA GLN A 83 4.41 -9.38 6.55
C GLN A 83 5.27 -8.69 5.51
N THR A 84 6.05 -9.49 4.79
CA THR A 84 6.66 -9.04 3.54
C THR A 84 5.71 -9.33 2.38
N VAL A 85 5.49 -8.32 1.55
CA VAL A 85 4.65 -8.36 0.35
C VAL A 85 5.39 -7.78 -0.84
N SER A 86 4.93 -8.07 -2.05
CA SER A 86 5.36 -7.30 -3.22
C SER A 86 4.56 -5.99 -3.30
N CYS A 87 5.16 -4.92 -3.82
CA CYS A 87 4.53 -3.60 -3.86
C CYS A 87 5.14 -2.72 -4.96
N THR A 88 4.39 -1.72 -5.45
CA THR A 88 4.98 -0.54 -6.08
C THR A 88 5.28 0.52 -5.03
N GLN A 89 6.26 1.38 -5.29
CA GLN A 89 6.66 2.43 -4.36
C GLN A 89 6.75 3.75 -5.11
N ASP A 90 6.03 4.74 -4.64
CA ASP A 90 6.05 6.10 -5.18
C ASP A 90 6.53 7.07 -4.12
N SER A 91 7.32 8.06 -4.52
CA SER A 91 7.80 9.11 -3.61
C SER A 91 6.73 10.20 -3.42
N LEU A 92 6.61 10.69 -2.19
CA LEU A 92 5.79 11.85 -1.84
C LEU A 92 6.66 12.86 -1.08
N THR A 93 6.94 14.00 -1.71
CA THR A 93 7.78 15.05 -1.15
C THR A 93 7.08 15.77 0.00
N SER A 94 7.85 16.44 0.86
CA SER A 94 7.27 17.27 1.93
C SER A 94 6.46 18.43 1.34
N GLY A 95 5.36 18.78 1.99
CA GLY A 95 4.39 19.79 1.54
C GLY A 95 3.38 19.25 0.52
N SER A 96 3.38 17.94 0.24
CA SER A 96 2.47 17.33 -0.73
C SER A 96 1.60 16.25 -0.09
N GLY A 97 0.51 15.91 -0.79
CA GLY A 97 -0.41 14.87 -0.37
C GLY A 97 -0.83 13.99 -1.54
N LYS A 98 -1.12 12.73 -1.25
CA LYS A 98 -1.74 11.79 -2.17
C LYS A 98 -3.11 11.41 -1.63
N LYS A 99 -4.15 11.85 -2.33
CA LYS A 99 -5.50 11.35 -2.08
C LYS A 99 -5.68 10.01 -2.76
N GLY A 100 -6.21 9.03 -2.02
CA GLY A 100 -6.94 7.94 -2.62
C GLY A 100 -8.21 8.45 -3.29
N GLY A 101 -8.83 7.63 -4.13
CA GLY A 101 -10.09 7.96 -4.78
C GLY A 101 -10.48 6.94 -5.84
N CYS A 102 -11.78 6.63 -5.92
CA CYS A 102 -12.32 5.74 -6.95
C CYS A 102 -12.22 6.31 -8.35
N ALA A 103 -12.36 7.63 -8.50
CA ALA A 103 -12.19 8.29 -9.79
C ALA A 103 -10.75 8.11 -10.32
N GLN A 104 -9.78 8.10 -9.40
CA GLN A 104 -8.38 7.84 -9.70
C GLN A 104 -8.01 6.35 -9.64
N LYS A 105 -8.89 5.49 -9.11
CA LYS A 105 -8.64 4.07 -8.76
C LYS A 105 -7.40 3.86 -7.91
N ILE A 106 -7.17 4.78 -6.97
CA ILE A 106 -6.00 4.75 -6.08
C ILE A 106 -6.50 4.57 -4.66
N ASP A 107 -6.03 3.53 -4.01
CA ASP A 107 -6.07 3.40 -2.57
C ASP A 107 -4.64 3.58 -2.07
N VAL A 108 -4.41 4.32 -0.99
CA VAL A 108 -3.07 4.37 -0.40
C VAL A 108 -3.06 3.38 0.74
N ASP A 109 -2.45 2.22 0.50
CA ASP A 109 -2.46 1.12 1.45
C ASP A 109 -1.44 1.27 2.57
N GLY A 110 -0.37 2.02 2.31
CA GLY A 110 0.72 2.11 3.27
C GLY A 110 1.83 3.04 2.87
N PHE A 111 2.68 3.32 3.84
CA PHE A 111 3.79 4.25 3.68
C PHE A 111 5.00 3.88 4.53
N SER A 112 6.14 4.50 4.21
CA SER A 112 7.38 4.38 4.95
C SER A 112 8.25 5.62 4.77
N PHE A 113 9.18 5.83 5.71
CA PHE A 113 10.30 6.74 5.53
C PHE A 113 11.58 5.91 5.40
N ALA A 114 12.18 5.90 4.19
CA ALA A 114 13.31 5.03 3.88
C ALA A 114 14.50 5.16 4.85
N SER A 115 14.79 6.37 5.32
CA SER A 115 15.97 6.66 6.15
C SER A 115 15.65 7.32 7.48
N ASN A 116 14.38 7.46 7.85
CA ASN A 116 13.98 8.13 9.09
C ASN A 116 13.08 7.22 9.91
N ARG A 117 13.35 7.13 11.21
CA ARG A 117 12.38 6.59 12.17
C ARG A 117 11.21 7.55 12.28
N TYR A 118 10.03 7.01 12.58
CA TYR A 118 8.82 7.78 12.75
C TYR A 118 7.93 7.16 13.83
N TRP A 119 6.91 7.88 14.21
CA TRP A 119 5.95 7.48 15.22
C TRP A 119 4.55 7.46 14.62
N ILE A 120 3.74 6.48 15.00
CA ILE A 120 2.35 6.37 14.58
C ILE A 120 1.43 6.67 15.77
N LEU A 121 0.53 7.62 15.61
CA LEU A 121 -0.59 7.83 16.53
C LEU A 121 -1.87 7.30 15.89
N VAL A 122 -2.51 6.34 16.53
CA VAL A 122 -3.78 5.74 16.08
C VAL A 122 -4.97 6.39 16.76
N PRO A 123 -6.16 6.39 16.12
CA PRO A 123 -7.39 6.83 16.75
C PRO A 123 -7.62 6.12 18.09
N GLY A 124 -7.95 6.89 19.13
CA GLY A 124 -8.22 6.36 20.47
C GLY A 124 -6.99 6.01 21.31
N SER A 125 -5.77 6.15 20.78
CA SER A 125 -4.53 6.03 21.57
C SER A 125 -3.97 7.42 21.92
N SER A 126 -3.40 7.54 23.13
CA SER A 126 -2.57 8.68 23.54
C SER A 126 -1.07 8.39 23.45
N VAL A 127 -0.70 7.13 23.20
CA VAL A 127 0.69 6.68 23.15
C VAL A 127 1.07 6.39 21.70
N PRO A 128 2.03 7.12 21.12
CA PRO A 128 2.48 6.84 19.76
C PRO A 128 3.39 5.59 19.71
N ILE A 129 3.26 4.83 18.63
CA ILE A 129 4.02 3.60 18.39
C ILE A 129 5.30 3.94 17.59
N PRO A 130 6.50 3.58 18.07
CA PRO A 130 7.73 3.80 17.32
C PRO A 130 7.85 2.83 16.14
N VAL A 131 8.24 3.35 14.98
CA VAL A 131 8.48 2.58 13.77
C VAL A 131 9.89 2.83 13.24
N GLY A 132 10.56 1.74 12.85
CA GLY A 132 11.90 1.76 12.30
C GLY A 132 11.97 2.45 10.93
N ALA A 133 13.14 2.98 10.59
CA ALA A 133 13.40 3.47 9.23
C ALA A 133 13.24 2.34 8.21
N GLY A 134 12.60 2.63 7.08
CA GLY A 134 12.33 1.66 6.01
C GLY A 134 11.21 0.66 6.31
N VAL A 135 10.69 0.59 7.53
CA VAL A 135 9.57 -0.29 7.90
C VAL A 135 8.25 0.33 7.45
N TRP A 136 7.41 -0.46 6.79
CA TRP A 136 6.15 -0.01 6.21
C TRP A 136 4.99 -0.07 7.20
N THR A 137 4.20 1.00 7.26
CA THR A 137 2.95 1.04 8.02
C THR A 137 1.79 0.89 7.04
N LYS A 138 0.94 -0.12 7.29
CA LYS A 138 -0.35 -0.26 6.60
C LYS A 138 -1.40 0.56 7.35
N PHE A 139 -2.34 1.17 6.64
CA PHE A 139 -3.47 1.86 7.28
C PHE A 139 -4.77 1.63 6.50
N PRO A 140 -5.93 1.64 7.17
CA PRO A 140 -7.17 1.23 6.52
C PRO A 140 -7.53 2.15 5.37
N ASN A 141 -8.18 1.57 4.36
CA ASN A 141 -8.50 2.19 3.08
C ASN A 141 -9.48 3.37 3.18
N ILE A 142 -9.93 3.73 4.38
CA ILE A 142 -10.87 4.84 4.65
C ILE A 142 -10.26 5.92 5.55
N ILE A 143 -9.01 5.75 5.97
CA ILE A 143 -8.33 6.58 6.97
C ILE A 143 -7.41 7.58 6.28
N ASP A 144 -7.44 8.81 6.78
CA ASP A 144 -6.50 9.84 6.36
C ASP A 144 -5.27 9.82 7.27
N VAL A 145 -4.09 9.93 6.68
CA VAL A 145 -2.83 9.98 7.41
C VAL A 145 -2.16 11.33 7.20
N ALA A 146 -1.76 11.98 8.28
CA ALA A 146 -0.95 13.19 8.23
C ALA A 146 0.36 12.97 8.98
N CYS A 147 1.48 13.01 8.24
CA CYS A 147 2.82 12.95 8.81
C CYS A 147 3.37 14.37 9.00
N THR A 148 3.72 14.74 10.22
CA THR A 148 4.23 16.07 10.58
C THR A 148 5.57 15.96 11.29
N ARG A 149 6.37 17.03 11.20
CA ARG A 149 7.59 17.16 12.01
C ARG A 149 7.20 17.57 13.43
N VAL A 150 7.70 16.86 14.44
CA VAL A 150 7.54 17.25 15.84
C VAL A 150 8.83 17.87 16.41
N PRO A 151 8.74 18.88 17.31
CA PRO A 151 9.90 19.60 17.82
C PRO A 151 10.87 18.77 18.67
N VAL A 152 10.42 17.64 19.22
CA VAL A 152 11.27 16.74 20.00
C VAL A 152 12.23 16.01 19.06
N VAL A 153 13.45 16.54 18.98
CA VAL A 153 14.61 16.06 18.21
C VAL A 153 14.22 15.54 16.81
N GLY A 154 13.60 16.40 16.00
CA GLY A 154 13.40 16.14 14.57
C GLY A 154 12.62 14.87 14.22
N SER A 155 11.84 14.34 15.17
CA SER A 155 11.05 13.14 14.97
C SER A 155 9.88 13.43 14.04
N ILE A 156 9.41 12.40 13.33
CA ILE A 156 8.23 12.44 12.47
C ILE A 156 7.09 11.76 13.21
N LEU A 157 5.94 12.42 13.32
CA LEU A 157 4.72 11.85 13.86
C LEU A 157 3.67 11.76 12.75
N CYS A 158 3.18 10.56 12.49
CA CYS A 158 2.05 10.33 11.59
C CYS A 158 0.81 9.98 12.40
N ALA A 159 -0.23 10.79 12.26
CA ALA A 159 -1.53 10.56 12.89
C ALA A 159 -2.51 10.01 11.86
N LEU A 160 -3.25 8.97 12.27
CA LEU A 160 -4.36 8.38 11.52
C LEU A 160 -5.67 9.05 11.99
N ALA A 161 -6.49 9.54 11.06
CA ALA A 161 -7.72 10.29 11.29
C ALA A 161 -8.91 9.70 10.52
#